data_AF-A0A958K983-F1
#
_entry.id   AF-A0A958K983-F1
#
_cell.length_a   1.000
_cell.length_b   1.000
_cell.length_c   1.000
_cell.angle_alpha   90.00
_cell.angle_beta   90.00
_cell.angle_gamma   90.00
#
_symmetry.space_group_name_H-M   'P 1'
#
loop_
_entity.id
_entity.type
_entity.pdbx_description
1 polymer ?
#
loop_
_entity_poly.entity_id
_entity_poly.type
_entity_poly.pdbx_seq_one_letter_code
_entity_poly.pdbx_strand_id
1 'polypeptide(L)'
;MTELMRLKIPIGPKRALKTHLVFNLGVFLGVAFLLSLSPECAQAQSRSTPTIRSITYQIRDIFEGEELAWLYRTANAAHIATRQEVIARELLFKEGDAFDEFLIRESERNLRTLSYIRKISITPSFDGDYVDLLVSVQDTWTLIPVITYSSGTGEGDNRAAGISESNIFGYGKRLETVYKEDRGQSEVQFVWEDPRLWGTRNRLLTGYFDRSDGYRYLGSFGRPFRSLVERRSWFFNT
;
A
#
# COMPACT_ATOMS: atom_id res chain seq x y z
N MET A 1 -52.23 23.40 -3.99
CA MET A 1 -53.31 23.92 -4.86
C MET A 1 -53.34 25.43 -4.74
N THR A 2 -52.57 26.14 -5.57
CA THR A 2 -52.69 27.59 -5.73
C THR A 2 -52.44 27.93 -7.21
N GLU A 3 -53.56 28.02 -7.94
CA GLU A 3 -53.80 28.80 -9.16
C GLU A 3 -53.30 30.26 -8.95
N LEU A 4 -52.79 31.06 -9.89
CA LEU A 4 -53.20 31.45 -11.24
C LEU A 4 -52.09 32.40 -11.74
N MET A 5 -51.79 32.45 -13.04
CA MET A 5 -52.00 33.67 -13.83
C MET A 5 -51.81 33.39 -15.32
N ARG A 6 -52.93 33.32 -16.04
CA ARG A 6 -52.99 33.44 -17.50
C ARG A 6 -52.71 34.89 -17.87
N LEU A 7 -51.82 35.12 -18.83
CA LEU A 7 -51.83 36.35 -19.62
C LEU A 7 -52.36 36.04 -21.03
N LYS A 8 -53.39 36.80 -21.41
CA LYS A 8 -54.17 36.68 -22.65
C LYS A 8 -53.99 38.01 -23.38
N ILE A 9 -53.46 38.02 -24.60
CA ILE A 9 -53.40 39.22 -25.44
C ILE A 9 -53.82 38.84 -26.88
N PRO A 10 -54.57 39.70 -27.59
CA PRO A 10 -55.58 39.29 -28.56
C PRO A 10 -55.13 39.32 -30.01
N ILE A 11 -56.02 38.78 -30.84
CA ILE A 11 -55.94 38.49 -32.27
C ILE A 11 -56.22 39.77 -33.10
N GLY A 12 -55.45 39.98 -34.16
CA GLY A 12 -55.65 40.99 -35.21
C GLY A 12 -55.07 40.51 -36.56
N PRO A 13 -55.46 41.10 -37.71
CA PRO A 13 -56.29 40.40 -38.70
C PRO A 13 -55.52 39.66 -39.80
N LYS A 14 -56.21 38.67 -40.38
CA LYS A 14 -55.81 37.93 -41.59
C LYS A 14 -55.75 38.87 -42.80
N ARG A 15 -54.57 39.07 -43.37
CA ARG A 15 -54.40 39.59 -44.74
C ARG A 15 -53.93 38.46 -45.65
N ALA A 16 -54.77 38.11 -46.62
CA ALA A 16 -54.38 37.32 -47.77
C ALA A 16 -53.52 38.19 -48.69
N LEU A 17 -52.35 37.70 -49.09
CA LEU A 17 -51.64 38.20 -50.27
C LEU A 17 -51.04 37.01 -51.02
N LYS A 18 -51.67 36.65 -52.13
CA LYS A 18 -51.05 35.88 -53.21
C LYS A 18 -50.08 36.81 -53.91
N THR A 19 -48.79 36.53 -53.91
CA THR A 19 -47.92 36.97 -55.02
C THR A 19 -46.77 36.00 -55.18
N HIS A 20 -46.59 35.57 -56.42
CA HIS A 20 -45.58 34.62 -56.88
C HIS A 20 -44.18 35.23 -56.87
N LEU A 21 -43.20 34.32 -56.97
CA LEU A 21 -42.08 34.36 -57.92
C LEU A 21 -40.67 34.42 -57.29
N VAL A 22 -39.85 33.53 -57.84
CA VAL A 22 -38.38 33.43 -57.82
C VAL A 22 -37.77 32.70 -56.62
N PHE A 23 -37.77 31.37 -56.76
CA PHE A 23 -36.82 30.48 -56.10
C PHE A 23 -35.47 30.63 -56.85
N ASN A 24 -34.46 31.19 -56.19
CA ASN A 24 -33.09 31.03 -56.66
C ASN A 24 -32.12 30.88 -55.48
N LEU A 25 -31.50 29.69 -55.47
CA LEU A 25 -30.11 29.43 -55.12
C LEU A 25 -29.65 29.70 -53.68
N GLY A 26 -29.44 28.62 -52.92
CA GLY A 26 -28.60 28.71 -51.73
C GLY A 26 -28.69 27.55 -50.75
N VAL A 27 -27.98 26.45 -51.07
CA VAL A 27 -27.24 25.60 -50.12
C VAL A 27 -28.01 24.97 -48.96
N PHE A 28 -28.26 23.66 -49.04
CA PHE A 28 -28.08 22.72 -47.92
C PHE A 28 -28.05 21.29 -48.50
N LEU A 29 -26.87 20.87 -48.99
CA LEU A 29 -26.64 19.47 -49.33
C LEU A 29 -26.31 18.73 -48.02
N GLY A 30 -27.23 17.86 -47.60
CA GLY A 30 -27.09 17.02 -46.42
C GLY A 30 -26.06 15.90 -46.58
N VAL A 31 -25.48 15.54 -45.43
CA VAL A 31 -25.21 14.19 -44.93
C VAL A 31 -24.78 13.14 -45.96
N ALA A 32 -23.48 12.89 -46.04
CA ALA A 32 -22.92 11.55 -46.29
C ALA A 32 -21.41 11.53 -45.98
N PHE A 33 -21.02 11.81 -44.73
CA PHE A 33 -19.68 11.42 -44.28
C PHE A 33 -19.78 9.96 -43.81
N LEU A 34 -19.60 9.07 -44.78
CA LEU A 34 -19.50 7.63 -44.61
C LEU A 34 -18.47 7.31 -43.52
N LEU A 35 -18.92 6.52 -42.55
CA LEU A 35 -18.10 5.75 -41.62
C LEU A 35 -17.03 4.97 -42.40
N SER A 36 -15.82 5.52 -42.50
CA SER A 36 -14.62 4.69 -42.64
C SER A 36 -14.27 4.17 -41.24
N LEU A 37 -15.07 3.23 -40.75
CA LEU A 37 -14.62 2.32 -39.69
C LEU A 37 -13.54 1.45 -40.33
N SER A 38 -12.28 1.83 -40.12
CA SER A 38 -11.13 0.98 -40.43
C SER A 38 -11.35 -0.37 -39.74
N PRO A 39 -11.42 -1.51 -40.45
CA PRO A 39 -11.61 -2.82 -39.84
C PRO A 39 -10.34 -3.38 -39.18
N GLU A 40 -9.32 -2.55 -38.92
CA GLU A 40 -8.05 -2.98 -38.32
C GLU A 40 -8.11 -3.13 -36.79
N CYS A 41 -9.22 -2.78 -36.14
CA CYS A 41 -9.37 -2.93 -34.68
C CYS A 41 -9.81 -4.34 -34.23
N ALA A 42 -10.07 -5.28 -35.14
CA ALA A 42 -10.65 -6.59 -34.80
C ALA A 42 -9.62 -7.75 -34.68
N GLN A 43 -8.32 -7.46 -34.78
CA GLN A 43 -7.27 -8.47 -34.59
C GLN A 43 -6.38 -8.13 -33.40
N ALA A 44 -7.00 -7.89 -32.24
CA ALA A 44 -6.32 -8.11 -30.96
C ALA A 44 -6.10 -9.63 -30.84
N GLN A 45 -4.98 -10.09 -31.37
CA GLN A 45 -4.52 -11.46 -31.23
C GLN A 45 -4.56 -11.82 -29.75
N SER A 46 -5.37 -12.82 -29.40
CA SER A 46 -5.42 -13.43 -28.07
C SER A 46 -4.05 -14.03 -27.79
N ARG A 47 -3.08 -13.21 -27.41
CA ARG A 47 -1.85 -13.69 -26.77
C ARG A 47 -2.31 -14.37 -25.49
N SER A 48 -2.05 -15.67 -25.39
CA SER A 48 -2.13 -16.40 -24.13
C SER A 48 -1.47 -15.56 -23.05
N THR A 49 -2.18 -15.32 -21.95
CA THR A 49 -1.54 -14.68 -20.79
C THR A 49 -0.46 -15.63 -20.30
N PRO A 50 0.81 -15.21 -20.23
CA PRO A 50 1.89 -16.10 -19.82
C PRO A 50 1.65 -16.55 -18.37
N THR A 51 2.05 -17.77 -18.05
CA THR A 51 1.91 -18.36 -16.71
C THR A 51 3.19 -18.18 -15.92
N ILE A 52 3.09 -17.84 -14.64
CA ILE A 52 4.26 -17.71 -13.76
C ILE A 52 4.87 -19.09 -13.54
N ARG A 53 6.07 -19.31 -14.06
CA ARG A 53 6.78 -20.60 -13.97
C ARG A 53 7.58 -20.71 -12.68
N SER A 54 8.31 -19.65 -12.31
CA SER A 54 9.16 -19.65 -11.12
C SER A 54 9.26 -18.28 -10.47
N ILE A 55 9.45 -18.26 -9.15
CA ILE A 55 9.73 -17.05 -8.37
C ILE A 55 11.06 -17.23 -7.63
N THR A 56 12.07 -16.46 -8.04
CA THR A 56 13.39 -16.45 -7.41
C THR A 56 13.52 -15.25 -6.48
N TYR A 57 14.05 -15.48 -5.26
CA TYR A 57 14.26 -14.43 -4.27
C TYR A 57 15.74 -14.08 -4.14
N GLN A 58 16.06 -12.79 -4.24
CA GLN A 58 17.38 -12.25 -4.01
C GLN A 58 17.32 -11.24 -2.86
N ILE A 59 17.75 -11.67 -1.67
CA ILE A 59 17.84 -10.80 -0.49
C ILE A 59 19.27 -10.25 -0.41
N ARG A 60 19.41 -8.94 -0.46
CA ARG A 60 20.69 -8.23 -0.45
C ARG A 60 21.03 -7.68 0.93
N ASP A 61 22.32 -7.51 1.18
CA ASP A 61 22.84 -6.88 2.39
C ASP A 61 22.40 -5.41 2.53
N ILE A 62 22.34 -4.92 3.77
CA ILE A 62 21.94 -3.54 4.07
C ILE A 62 23.02 -2.55 3.61
N PHE A 63 24.28 -2.86 3.91
CA PHE A 63 25.43 -2.01 3.62
C PHE A 63 26.29 -2.64 2.52
N GLU A 64 26.51 -1.86 1.46
CA GLU A 64 27.36 -2.19 0.31
C GLU A 64 28.46 -1.11 0.20
N GLY A 65 29.73 -1.51 0.05
CA GLY A 65 30.85 -0.59 -0.14
C GLY A 65 32.18 -1.07 0.46
N GLU A 66 33.29 -0.54 -0.06
CA GLU A 66 34.66 -0.87 0.42
C GLU A 66 35.13 0.05 1.57
N GLU A 67 34.52 1.22 1.72
CA GLU A 67 34.82 2.14 2.80
C GLU A 67 34.33 1.56 4.14
N LEU A 68 35.18 1.54 5.17
CA LEU A 68 34.87 0.93 6.47
C LEU A 68 34.40 -0.54 6.39
N ALA A 69 34.96 -1.32 5.44
CA ALA A 69 34.52 -2.69 5.17
C ALA A 69 34.46 -3.61 6.41
N TRP A 70 35.32 -3.42 7.42
CA TRP A 70 35.25 -4.21 8.66
C TRP A 70 33.99 -3.87 9.49
N LEU A 71 33.59 -2.61 9.54
CA LEU A 71 32.40 -2.15 10.24
C LEU A 71 31.14 -2.63 9.52
N TYR A 72 31.10 -2.50 8.19
CA TYR A 72 29.98 -3.00 7.38
C TYR A 72 29.83 -4.52 7.46
N ARG A 73 30.93 -5.28 7.42
CA ARG A 73 30.87 -6.73 7.64
C ARG A 73 30.35 -7.07 9.03
N THR A 74 30.78 -6.35 10.07
CA THR A 74 30.31 -6.58 11.44
C THR A 74 28.83 -6.23 11.59
N ALA A 75 28.38 -5.12 11.01
CA ALA A 75 26.98 -4.71 11.00
C ALA A 75 26.12 -5.71 10.21
N ASN A 76 26.53 -6.10 8.99
CA ASN A 76 25.81 -7.10 8.20
C ASN A 76 25.76 -8.46 8.91
N ALA A 77 26.82 -8.87 9.62
CA ALA A 77 26.83 -10.11 10.41
C ALA A 77 25.93 -10.03 11.65
N ALA A 78 25.76 -8.84 12.23
CA ALA A 78 24.84 -8.60 13.34
C ALA A 78 23.38 -8.45 12.87
N HIS A 79 23.16 -8.08 11.62
CA HIS A 79 21.84 -7.97 11.02
C HIS A 79 21.26 -9.35 10.71
N ILE A 80 20.00 -9.54 11.08
CA ILE A 80 19.24 -10.73 10.71
C ILE A 80 18.37 -10.38 9.51
N ALA A 81 18.70 -10.97 8.36
CA ALA A 81 17.94 -10.79 7.12
C ALA A 81 16.49 -11.27 7.26
N THR A 82 15.60 -10.58 6.56
CA THR A 82 14.18 -10.94 6.46
C THR A 82 14.04 -12.29 5.78
N ARG A 83 13.21 -13.16 6.35
CA ARG A 83 12.99 -14.50 5.81
C ARG A 83 12.21 -14.46 4.49
N GLN A 84 12.52 -15.39 3.60
CA GLN A 84 11.79 -15.53 2.34
C GLN A 84 10.28 -15.71 2.56
N GLU A 85 9.86 -16.46 3.58
CA GLU A 85 8.43 -16.65 3.88
C GLU A 85 7.71 -15.33 4.21
N VAL A 86 8.43 -14.37 4.82
CA VAL A 86 7.91 -13.04 5.14
C VAL A 86 7.69 -12.21 3.89
N ILE A 87 8.52 -12.38 2.87
CA ILE A 87 8.34 -11.70 1.58
C ILE A 87 7.24 -12.41 0.77
N ALA A 88 7.29 -13.74 0.70
CA ALA A 88 6.38 -14.55 -0.08
C ALA A 88 4.91 -14.37 0.34
N ARG A 89 4.61 -14.29 1.64
CA ARG A 89 3.24 -14.08 2.14
C ARG A 89 2.60 -12.74 1.76
N GLU A 90 3.41 -11.80 1.29
CA GLU A 90 2.96 -10.45 0.92
C GLU A 90 2.72 -10.32 -0.59
N LEU A 91 3.16 -11.32 -1.38
CA LEU A 91 2.88 -11.42 -2.80
C LEU A 91 1.41 -11.79 -3.02
N LEU A 92 0.78 -11.18 -4.02
CA LEU A 92 -0.61 -11.42 -4.40
C LEU A 92 -0.77 -12.46 -5.52
N PHE A 93 0.32 -13.11 -5.88
CA PHE A 93 0.42 -14.12 -6.92
C PHE A 93 1.34 -15.24 -6.41
N LYS A 94 1.26 -16.39 -7.06
CA LYS A 94 2.11 -17.57 -6.82
C LYS A 94 2.50 -18.22 -8.14
N GLU A 95 3.44 -19.15 -8.08
CA GLU A 95 3.77 -20.01 -9.20
C GLU A 95 2.52 -20.75 -9.70
N GLY A 96 2.36 -20.80 -11.03
CA GLY A 96 1.19 -21.35 -11.71
C GLY A 96 0.04 -20.36 -11.96
N ASP A 97 0.08 -19.15 -11.38
CA ASP A 97 -0.93 -18.13 -11.69
C ASP A 97 -0.66 -17.49 -13.07
N ALA A 98 -1.71 -16.97 -13.70
CA ALA A 98 -1.58 -16.14 -14.90
C ALA A 98 -0.88 -14.81 -14.56
N PHE A 99 0.03 -14.37 -15.41
CA PHE A 99 0.74 -13.12 -15.22
C PHE A 99 -0.22 -11.93 -15.27
N ASP A 100 -0.27 -11.18 -14.17
CA ASP A 100 -1.00 -9.93 -14.06
C ASP A 100 -0.08 -8.84 -13.53
N GLU A 101 0.26 -7.89 -14.40
CA GLU A 101 1.13 -6.76 -14.06
C GLU A 101 0.55 -5.91 -12.91
N PHE A 102 -0.78 -5.83 -12.78
CA PHE A 102 -1.41 -5.13 -11.67
C PHE A 102 -1.11 -5.81 -10.34
N LEU A 103 -1.18 -7.15 -10.27
CA LEU A 103 -0.82 -7.90 -9.07
C LEU A 103 0.66 -7.79 -8.72
N ILE A 104 1.55 -7.73 -9.72
CA ILE A 104 2.97 -7.48 -9.50
C ILE A 104 3.17 -6.12 -8.82
N ARG A 105 2.63 -5.05 -9.41
CA ARG A 105 2.78 -3.68 -8.90
C ARG A 105 2.14 -3.51 -7.51
N GLU A 106 0.99 -4.13 -7.28
CA GLU A 106 0.32 -4.09 -5.98
C GLU A 106 1.09 -4.88 -4.91
N SER A 107 1.74 -5.99 -5.28
CA SER A 107 2.64 -6.74 -4.39
C SER A 107 3.87 -5.92 -4.02
N GLU A 108 4.50 -5.24 -4.98
CA GLU A 108 5.59 -4.29 -4.70
C GLU A 108 5.12 -3.18 -3.76
N ARG A 109 3.95 -2.59 -4.03
CA ARG A 109 3.37 -1.54 -3.16
C ARG A 109 3.20 -2.06 -1.74
N ASN A 110 2.65 -3.26 -1.56
CA ASN A 110 2.47 -3.89 -0.26
C ASN A 110 3.81 -4.11 0.47
N LEU A 111 4.84 -4.59 -0.23
CA LEU A 111 6.17 -4.81 0.34
C LEU A 111 6.86 -3.50 0.72
N ARG A 112 6.68 -2.41 -0.05
CA ARG A 112 7.21 -1.06 0.28
C ARG A 112 6.63 -0.46 1.55
N THR A 113 5.47 -0.93 2.01
CA THR A 113 4.88 -0.45 3.29
C THR A 113 5.55 -1.04 4.53
N LEU A 114 6.39 -2.06 4.37
CA LEU A 114 7.04 -2.74 5.47
C LEU A 114 8.26 -1.94 5.92
N SER A 115 8.30 -1.55 7.19
CA SER A 115 9.36 -0.68 7.75
C SER A 115 10.75 -1.28 7.70
N TYR A 116 10.86 -2.61 7.59
CA TYR A 116 12.12 -3.34 7.50
C TYR A 116 12.63 -3.55 6.06
N ILE A 117 11.86 -3.12 5.05
CA ILE A 117 12.25 -3.21 3.64
C ILE A 117 12.67 -1.83 3.14
N ARG A 118 13.91 -1.71 2.67
CA ARG A 118 14.46 -0.48 2.10
C ARG A 118 14.13 -0.33 0.62
N LYS A 119 14.33 -1.40 -0.16
CA LYS A 119 14.06 -1.44 -1.60
C LYS A 119 13.47 -2.78 -1.98
N ILE A 120 12.59 -2.75 -2.98
CA ILE A 120 11.98 -3.93 -3.57
C ILE A 120 11.73 -3.69 -5.06
N SER A 121 12.05 -4.70 -5.87
CA SER A 121 11.71 -4.76 -7.28
C SER A 121 11.38 -6.19 -7.68
N ILE A 122 10.34 -6.37 -8.47
CA ILE A 122 9.93 -7.64 -9.05
C ILE A 122 10.10 -7.53 -10.56
N THR A 123 11.13 -8.19 -11.09
CA THR A 123 11.47 -8.12 -12.51
C THR A 123 10.96 -9.35 -13.24
N PRO A 124 10.04 -9.19 -14.22
CA PRO A 124 9.60 -10.30 -15.06
C PRO A 124 10.59 -10.60 -16.19
N SER A 125 10.81 -11.88 -16.45
CA SER A 125 11.54 -12.41 -17.60
C SER A 125 10.60 -13.31 -18.41
N PHE A 126 10.23 -12.88 -19.62
CA PHE A 126 9.26 -13.58 -20.45
C PHE A 126 9.94 -14.61 -21.36
N ASP A 127 9.39 -15.82 -21.39
CA ASP A 127 9.86 -16.97 -22.17
C ASP A 127 8.66 -17.73 -22.76
N GLY A 128 8.22 -17.29 -23.95
CA GLY A 128 7.05 -17.85 -24.63
C GLY A 128 5.75 -17.69 -23.83
N ASP A 129 5.13 -18.81 -23.47
CA ASP A 129 3.93 -18.87 -22.63
C ASP A 129 4.23 -18.80 -21.13
N TYR A 130 5.49 -18.61 -20.73
CA TYR A 130 5.91 -18.57 -19.35
C TYR A 130 6.56 -17.22 -18.99
N VAL A 131 6.53 -16.92 -17.69
CA VAL A 131 7.28 -15.81 -17.10
C VAL A 131 7.97 -16.27 -15.83
N ASP A 132 9.25 -15.95 -15.70
CA ASP A 132 10.02 -16.11 -14.46
C ASP A 132 10.12 -14.76 -13.75
N LEU A 133 9.95 -14.76 -12.43
CA LEU A 133 9.96 -13.53 -11.63
C LEU A 133 11.18 -13.50 -10.72
N LEU A 134 11.96 -12.43 -10.78
CA LEU A 134 13.04 -12.14 -9.85
C LEU A 134 12.57 -11.11 -8.81
N VAL A 135 12.40 -11.54 -7.57
CA VAL A 135 12.07 -10.70 -6.42
C VAL A 135 13.37 -10.27 -5.73
N SER A 136 13.81 -9.05 -6.01
CA SER A 136 15.01 -8.46 -5.39
C SER A 136 14.61 -7.57 -4.22
N VAL A 137 15.09 -7.92 -3.03
CA VAL A 137 14.80 -7.24 -1.76
C VAL A 137 16.09 -6.70 -1.17
N GLN A 138 16.05 -5.46 -0.67
CA GLN A 138 17.10 -4.92 0.19
C GLN A 138 16.49 -4.50 1.51
N ASP A 139 17.00 -5.04 2.60
CA ASP A 139 16.52 -4.75 3.95
C ASP A 139 17.09 -3.43 4.49
N THR A 140 16.51 -2.96 5.59
CA THR A 140 17.06 -1.84 6.37
C THR A 140 17.40 -2.29 7.79
N TRP A 141 18.19 -1.47 8.47
CA TRP A 141 18.52 -1.70 9.87
C TRP A 141 17.33 -1.37 10.77
N THR A 142 16.90 -2.31 11.60
CA THR A 142 15.65 -2.24 12.36
C THR A 142 15.84 -2.20 13.88
N LEU A 143 17.03 -2.50 14.39
CA LEU A 143 17.35 -2.44 15.82
C LEU A 143 17.67 -1.01 16.24
N ILE A 144 16.75 -0.38 16.97
CA ILE A 144 16.85 1.02 17.38
C ILE A 144 17.00 1.09 18.91
N PRO A 145 18.10 1.66 19.44
CA PRO A 145 18.19 2.00 20.85
C PRO A 145 17.28 3.20 21.16
N VAL A 146 16.52 3.10 22.26
CA VAL A 146 15.67 4.17 22.77
C VAL A 146 16.43 4.86 23.90
N ILE A 147 16.74 6.14 23.74
CA ILE A 147 17.37 6.97 24.78
C ILE A 147 16.66 8.31 24.82
N THR A 148 16.19 8.72 26.00
CA THR A 148 15.54 10.02 26.21
C THR A 148 16.01 10.62 27.52
N TYR A 149 16.25 11.93 27.52
CA TYR A 149 16.56 12.71 28.71
C TYR A 149 16.00 14.13 28.56
N SER A 150 15.26 14.59 29.56
CA SER A 150 14.76 15.96 29.64
C SER A 150 14.67 16.41 31.10
N SER A 151 15.09 17.65 31.38
CA SER A 151 14.97 18.31 32.68
C SER A 151 14.43 19.73 32.52
N GLY A 152 13.58 20.19 33.45
CA GLY A 152 12.96 21.51 33.38
C GLY A 152 12.37 21.98 34.72
N THR A 153 12.26 23.29 34.90
CA THR A 153 11.98 23.97 36.19
C THR A 153 10.55 23.77 36.74
N GLY A 154 9.67 23.08 36.02
CA GLY A 154 8.28 22.80 36.44
C GLY A 154 7.77 21.39 36.10
N GLU A 155 8.34 20.75 35.07
CA GLU A 155 7.90 19.45 34.56
C GLU A 155 8.57 18.25 35.23
N GLY A 156 9.64 18.42 36.03
CA GLY A 156 10.42 17.31 36.60
C GLY A 156 11.33 16.60 35.59
N ASP A 157 12.18 15.69 36.08
CA ASP A 157 13.09 14.91 35.25
C ASP A 157 12.33 13.77 34.53
N ASN A 158 12.59 13.60 33.24
CA ASN A 158 12.11 12.45 32.46
C ASN A 158 13.27 11.81 31.70
N ARG A 159 13.36 10.48 31.82
CA ARG A 159 14.47 9.65 31.31
C ARG A 159 13.89 8.37 30.74
N ALA A 160 14.42 7.89 29.63
CA ALA A 160 14.08 6.58 29.11
C ALA A 160 15.31 5.90 28.50
N ALA A 161 15.36 4.58 28.65
CA ALA A 161 16.37 3.72 28.06
C ALA A 161 15.72 2.40 27.63
N GLY A 162 16.01 1.93 26.42
CA GLY A 162 15.40 0.71 25.91
C GLY A 162 15.90 0.32 24.53
N ILE A 163 15.25 -0.69 23.97
CA ILE A 163 15.50 -1.19 22.62
C ILE A 163 14.17 -1.45 21.91
N SER A 164 14.15 -1.20 20.61
CA SER A 164 13.04 -1.52 19.72
C SER A 164 13.59 -2.24 18.50
N GLU A 165 13.09 -3.43 18.22
CA GLU A 165 13.41 -4.23 17.04
C GLU A 165 12.11 -4.45 16.25
N SER A 166 12.06 -4.04 14.98
CA SER A 166 10.85 -4.13 14.13
C SER A 166 10.80 -5.34 13.20
N ASN A 167 11.87 -6.15 13.15
CA ASN A 167 12.00 -7.35 12.33
C ASN A 167 12.70 -8.47 13.10
N ILE A 168 12.24 -8.76 14.31
CA ILE A 168 12.92 -9.71 15.20
C ILE A 168 13.08 -11.07 14.53
N PHE A 169 14.33 -11.55 14.51
CA PHE A 169 14.76 -12.80 13.85
C PHE A 169 14.34 -12.93 12.37
N GLY A 170 14.10 -11.81 11.68
CA GLY A 170 13.69 -11.77 10.28
C GLY A 170 12.22 -12.15 10.02
N TYR A 171 11.35 -12.18 11.04
CA TYR A 171 9.94 -12.58 10.88
C TYR A 171 8.96 -11.43 10.57
N GLY A 172 9.44 -10.18 10.56
CA GLY A 172 8.62 -8.98 10.46
C GLY A 172 7.74 -8.75 11.68
N LYS A 173 8.21 -9.15 12.88
CA LYS A 173 7.53 -8.93 14.16
C LYS A 173 8.29 -7.88 14.95
N ARG A 174 7.56 -7.07 15.72
CA ARG A 174 8.16 -6.03 16.56
C ARG A 174 8.23 -6.49 18.00
N LEU A 175 9.38 -6.24 18.62
CA LEU A 175 9.60 -6.35 20.04
C LEU A 175 10.18 -5.02 20.54
N GLU A 176 9.61 -4.49 21.61
CA GLU A 176 10.10 -3.30 22.26
C GLU A 176 10.15 -3.50 23.77
N THR A 177 11.23 -3.02 24.38
CA THR A 177 11.42 -3.04 25.83
C THR A 177 12.04 -1.72 26.24
N VAL A 178 11.33 -0.97 27.09
CA VAL A 178 11.73 0.38 27.51
C VAL A 178 11.57 0.51 29.01
N TYR A 179 12.62 0.94 29.68
CA TYR A 179 12.55 1.50 31.03
C TYR A 179 12.40 3.02 30.93
N LYS A 180 11.42 3.56 31.64
CA LYS A 180 11.15 5.00 31.71
C LYS A 180 11.11 5.44 33.16
N GLU A 181 11.60 6.63 33.43
CA GLU A 181 11.43 7.35 34.69
C GLU A 181 10.84 8.73 34.36
N ASP A 182 9.70 9.06 34.94
CA ASP A 182 8.96 10.29 34.66
C ASP A 182 8.47 10.90 35.97
N ARG A 183 9.01 12.06 36.35
CA ARG A 183 8.68 12.74 37.61
C ARG A 183 8.83 11.83 38.84
N GLY A 184 9.89 11.02 38.86
CA GLY A 184 10.18 10.08 39.95
C GLY A 184 9.37 8.78 39.92
N GLN A 185 8.47 8.61 38.92
CA GLN A 185 7.75 7.37 38.70
C GLN A 185 8.47 6.51 37.67
N SER A 186 8.90 5.32 38.08
CA SER A 186 9.46 4.32 37.16
C SER A 186 8.35 3.55 36.46
N GLU A 187 8.59 3.20 35.19
CA GLU A 187 7.75 2.36 34.36
C GLU A 187 8.62 1.42 33.51
N VAL A 188 8.31 0.12 33.51
CA VAL A 188 8.87 -0.86 32.58
C VAL A 188 7.81 -1.21 31.55
N GLN A 189 8.15 -1.04 30.28
CA GLN A 189 7.28 -1.34 29.15
C GLN A 189 7.83 -2.53 28.38
N PHE A 190 6.95 -3.47 28.04
CA PHE A 190 7.21 -4.57 27.12
C PHE A 190 6.10 -4.59 26.08
N VAL A 191 6.43 -4.44 24.80
CA VAL A 191 5.46 -4.44 23.70
C VAL A 191 5.87 -5.45 22.65
N TRP A 192 4.92 -6.27 22.23
CA TRP A 192 5.07 -7.25 21.16
C TRP A 192 3.99 -7.03 20.11
N GLU A 193 4.39 -7.03 18.84
CA GLU A 193 3.48 -6.92 17.70
C GLU A 193 3.77 -8.00 16.66
N ASP A 194 2.73 -8.72 16.27
CA ASP A 194 2.73 -9.61 15.11
C ASP A 194 1.76 -9.06 14.05
N PRO A 195 2.25 -8.35 13.02
CA PRO A 195 1.40 -7.81 11.95
C PRO A 195 0.73 -8.89 11.09
N ARG A 196 1.25 -10.13 11.13
CA ARG A 196 0.78 -11.29 10.37
C ARG A 196 0.74 -12.48 11.31
N LEU A 197 -0.18 -12.44 12.28
CA LEU A 197 -0.33 -13.47 13.29
C LEU A 197 -0.42 -14.84 12.62
N TRP A 198 0.61 -15.67 12.84
CA TRP A 198 0.80 -16.98 12.21
C TRP A 198 0.68 -16.98 10.67
N GLY A 199 1.14 -15.92 10.01
CA GLY A 199 1.06 -15.77 8.55
C GLY A 199 -0.31 -15.38 8.02
N THR A 200 -1.30 -15.15 8.90
CA THR A 200 -2.62 -14.65 8.49
C THR A 200 -2.61 -13.14 8.24
N ARG A 201 -3.74 -12.60 7.79
CA ARG A 201 -3.94 -11.14 7.68
C ARG A 201 -4.31 -10.47 9.01
N ASN A 202 -4.39 -11.24 10.08
CA ASN A 202 -4.70 -10.70 11.40
C ASN A 202 -3.43 -10.14 12.04
N ARG A 203 -3.59 -9.03 12.74
CA ARG A 203 -2.59 -8.35 13.55
C ARG A 203 -2.89 -8.63 15.01
N LEU A 204 -1.84 -8.91 15.78
CA LEU A 204 -1.87 -8.97 17.24
C LEU A 204 -0.87 -7.94 17.78
N LEU A 205 -1.31 -7.15 18.75
CA LEU A 205 -0.48 -6.25 19.53
C LEU A 205 -0.75 -6.55 21.00
N THR A 206 0.30 -6.77 21.76
CA THR A 206 0.22 -7.00 23.21
C THR A 206 1.25 -6.14 23.90
N GLY A 207 0.87 -5.53 25.02
CA GLY A 207 1.76 -4.73 25.84
C GLY A 207 1.57 -5.00 27.32
N TYR A 208 2.66 -4.91 28.07
CA TYR A 208 2.70 -4.93 29.53
C TYR A 208 3.45 -3.69 30.00
N PHE A 209 2.82 -2.94 30.90
CA PHE A 209 3.35 -1.70 31.44
C PHE A 209 3.28 -1.81 32.96
N ASP A 210 4.43 -1.88 33.61
CA ASP A 210 4.54 -1.95 35.06
C ASP A 210 5.03 -0.61 35.58
N ARG A 211 4.17 0.12 36.25
CA ARG A 211 4.46 1.44 36.80
C ARG A 211 4.34 1.40 38.32
N SER A 212 5.09 2.27 38.97
CA SER A 212 5.01 2.54 40.41
C SER A 212 3.58 2.66 41.00
N ASP A 213 2.59 3.14 40.24
CA ASP A 213 1.18 3.29 40.65
C ASP A 213 0.28 2.12 40.24
N GLY A 214 0.81 1.11 39.54
CA GLY A 214 0.10 -0.09 39.12
C GLY A 214 0.54 -0.59 37.75
N TYR A 215 -0.12 -1.64 37.27
CA TYR A 215 0.16 -2.25 35.98
C TYR A 215 -0.97 -2.03 34.97
N ARG A 216 -0.61 -2.05 33.69
CA ARG A 216 -1.55 -2.01 32.56
C ARG A 216 -1.18 -3.08 31.55
N TYR A 217 -2.21 -3.72 30.99
CA TYR A 217 -2.07 -4.53 29.79
C TYR A 217 -2.66 -3.78 28.61
N LEU A 218 -2.08 -4.00 27.43
CA LEU A 218 -2.64 -3.61 26.15
C LEU A 218 -2.85 -4.87 25.35
N GLY A 219 -4.05 -5.06 24.82
CA GLY A 219 -4.31 -6.10 23.83
C GLY A 219 -5.07 -5.52 22.65
N SER A 220 -4.57 -5.72 21.43
CA SER A 220 -5.31 -5.41 20.21
C SER A 220 -5.19 -6.55 19.23
N PHE A 221 -6.34 -7.06 18.77
CA PHE A 221 -6.42 -8.10 17.76
C PHE A 221 -7.37 -7.64 16.67
N GLY A 222 -6.92 -7.69 15.42
CA GLY A 222 -7.71 -7.14 14.33
C GLY A 222 -7.17 -7.44 12.96
N ARG A 223 -7.86 -6.95 11.94
CA ARG A 223 -7.41 -6.99 10.55
C ARG A 223 -7.37 -5.56 9.99
N PRO A 224 -6.17 -4.99 9.77
CA PRO A 224 -6.03 -3.64 9.21
C PRO A 224 -6.40 -3.62 7.72
N PHE A 225 -6.77 -2.43 7.23
CA PHE A 225 -6.90 -2.18 5.78
C PHE A 225 -5.52 -2.15 5.13
N ARG A 226 -5.37 -2.84 4.00
CA ARG A 226 -4.09 -2.90 3.30
C ARG A 226 -4.11 -2.43 1.85
N SER A 227 -5.26 -2.53 1.19
CA SER A 227 -5.48 -1.95 -0.13
C SER A 227 -6.79 -1.18 -0.17
N LEU A 228 -6.90 -0.24 -1.10
CA LEU A 228 -8.13 0.52 -1.35
C LEU A 228 -9.30 -0.38 -1.78
N VAL A 229 -9.02 -1.64 -2.14
CA VAL A 229 -10.00 -2.62 -2.62
C VAL A 229 -10.47 -3.56 -1.48
N GLU A 230 -9.80 -3.58 -0.33
CA GLU A 230 -10.22 -4.43 0.78
C GLU A 230 -11.54 -3.96 1.40
N ARG A 231 -12.54 -4.85 1.40
CA ARG A 231 -13.91 -4.54 1.81
C ARG A 231 -14.16 -4.55 3.32
N ARG A 232 -13.27 -5.14 4.12
CA ARG A 232 -13.53 -5.39 5.56
C ARG A 232 -12.27 -5.23 6.41
N SER A 233 -12.40 -4.44 7.47
CA SER A 233 -11.49 -4.37 8.60
C SER A 233 -12.27 -4.54 9.90
N TRP A 234 -11.58 -4.86 10.99
CA TRP A 234 -12.16 -4.92 12.34
C TRP A 234 -11.03 -4.95 13.37
N PHE A 235 -11.32 -4.52 14.58
CA PHE A 235 -10.39 -4.53 15.72
C PHE A 235 -11.14 -4.81 17.01
N PHE A 236 -10.52 -5.57 17.89
CA PHE A 236 -10.89 -5.71 19.30
C PHE A 236 -9.73 -5.17 20.13
N ASN A 237 -10.04 -4.25 21.05
CA ASN A 237 -9.06 -3.66 21.95
C ASN A 237 -9.45 -4.00 23.39
N THR A 238 -8.45 -4.29 24.21
CA THR A 238 -8.58 -4.55 25.64
C THR A 238 -7.44 -3.91 26.40
#